data_AF-A0A9D4MJ95-F1
#
_entry.id   AF-A0A9D4MJ95-F1
#
_cell.length_a   1.000
_cell.length_b   1.000
_cell.length_c   1.000
_cell.angle_alpha   90.00
_cell.angle_beta   90.00
_cell.angle_gamma   90.00
#
_symmetry.space_group_name_H-M   'P 1'
#
loop_
_entity.id
_entity.type
_entity.pdbx_description
1 polymer ?
#
loop_
_entity_poly.entity_id
_entity_poly.type
_entity_poly.pdbx_seq_one_letter_code
_entity_poly.pdbx_strand_id
1 'polypeptide(L)'
;MSRTTFSFLLEHLETLPELQPLGHGRRDPISIQKQLLITLWYVRGTDPQRKIADRFGVSESTAVVCRDKIISALIGMRQNISGC
;
A
#
# COMPACT_ATOMS: atom_id res chain seq x y z
N MET A 1 -9.16 2.91 -19.56
CA MET A 1 -8.35 3.57 -18.52
C MET A 1 -7.42 2.53 -17.94
N SER A 2 -6.12 2.75 -18.04
CA SER A 2 -5.13 1.68 -18.15
C SER A 2 -4.92 0.91 -16.84
N ARG A 3 -4.95 -0.42 -16.93
CA ARG A 3 -4.37 -1.31 -15.90
C ARG A 3 -2.88 -1.05 -15.65
N THR A 4 -2.23 -0.21 -16.47
CA THR A 4 -0.78 0.00 -16.45
C THR A 4 -0.29 0.69 -15.19
N THR A 5 -0.95 1.73 -14.66
CA THR A 5 -0.41 2.46 -13.50
C THR A 5 -0.45 1.62 -12.22
N PHE A 6 -1.54 0.91 -11.98
CA PHE A 6 -1.63 0.03 -10.81
C PHE A 6 -0.63 -1.12 -10.92
N SER A 7 -0.58 -1.81 -12.06
CA SER A 7 0.37 -2.91 -12.28
C SER A 7 1.82 -2.43 -12.20
N PHE A 8 2.14 -1.28 -12.81
CA PHE A 8 3.48 -0.68 -12.74
C PHE A 8 3.90 -0.37 -11.30
N LEU A 9 3.02 0.26 -10.51
CA LEU A 9 3.30 0.53 -9.11
C LEU A 9 3.46 -0.76 -8.33
N LEU A 10 2.59 -1.75 -8.55
CA LEU A 10 2.65 -3.03 -7.85
C LEU A 10 3.95 -3.77 -8.15
N GLU A 11 4.29 -3.94 -9.44
CA GLU A 11 5.51 -4.61 -9.89
C GLU A 11 6.74 -3.94 -9.28
N HIS A 12 6.79 -2.60 -9.27
CA HIS A 12 7.89 -1.89 -8.64
C HIS A 12 7.93 -2.12 -7.12
N LEU A 13 6.81 -1.96 -6.42
CA LEU A 13 6.74 -2.13 -4.97
C LEU A 13 7.11 -3.56 -4.53
N GLU A 14 6.81 -4.57 -5.36
CA GLU A 14 7.21 -5.96 -5.13
C GLU A 14 8.72 -6.20 -5.26
N THR A 15 9.45 -5.33 -5.97
CA THR A 15 10.93 -5.40 -6.03
C THR A 15 11.63 -4.78 -4.83
N LEU A 16 10.91 -4.05 -3.97
CA LEU A 16 11.50 -3.32 -2.84
C LEU A 16 11.66 -4.24 -1.61
N PRO A 17 12.89 -4.56 -1.16
CA PRO A 17 13.13 -5.50 -0.08
C PRO A 17 12.58 -5.05 1.28
N GLU A 18 12.42 -3.75 1.50
CA GLU A 18 11.82 -3.16 2.69
C GLU A 18 10.30 -3.32 2.77
N LEU A 19 9.64 -3.57 1.64
CA LEU A 19 8.20 -3.79 1.55
C LEU A 19 7.89 -5.27 1.66
N GLN A 20 7.79 -5.73 2.90
CA GLN A 20 7.36 -7.10 3.19
C GLN A 20 5.84 -7.17 3.44
N PRO A 21 5.21 -8.32 3.09
CA PRO A 21 3.85 -8.61 3.50
C PRO A 21 3.64 -8.37 5.01
N LEU A 22 2.58 -7.66 5.36
CA LEU A 22 2.35 -7.24 6.75
C LEU A 22 1.53 -8.29 7.50
N GLY A 23 2.13 -8.97 8.47
CA GLY A 23 1.44 -9.94 9.32
C GLY A 23 2.36 -10.45 10.43
N HIS A 24 1.79 -10.81 11.58
CA HIS A 24 2.49 -11.48 12.68
C HIS A 24 1.59 -12.65 13.15
N GLY A 25 2.15 -13.85 13.27
CA GLY A 25 1.45 -15.02 13.83
C GLY A 25 0.57 -15.81 12.83
N ARG A 26 -0.60 -16.28 13.27
CA ARG A 26 -1.47 -17.24 12.55
C ARG A 26 -2.36 -16.66 11.44
N ARG A 27 -2.35 -15.35 11.21
CA ARG A 27 -3.15 -14.73 10.14
C ARG A 27 -2.33 -14.64 8.86
N ASP A 28 -3.00 -14.84 7.73
CA ASP A 28 -2.38 -14.63 6.43
C ASP A 28 -1.84 -13.20 6.34
N PRO A 29 -0.57 -13.02 5.94
CA PRO A 29 0.04 -11.71 5.82
C PRO A 29 -0.65 -10.91 4.70
N ILE A 30 -0.76 -9.61 4.93
CA ILE A 30 -1.36 -8.67 3.97
C ILE A 30 -0.38 -8.46 2.83
N SER A 31 -0.72 -8.97 1.64
CA SER A 31 0.08 -8.84 0.42
C SER A 31 0.33 -7.37 0.06
N ILE A 32 1.45 -7.11 -0.64
CA ILE A 32 1.81 -5.75 -1.11
C ILE A 32 0.69 -5.18 -1.98
N GLN A 33 0.08 -6.00 -2.83
CA GLN A 33 -1.11 -5.62 -3.60
C GLN A 33 -2.26 -5.10 -2.72
N LYS A 34 -2.59 -5.82 -1.64
CA LYS A 34 -3.65 -5.41 -0.71
C LYS A 34 -3.25 -4.15 0.05
N GLN A 35 -1.99 -4.01 0.43
CA GLN A 35 -1.46 -2.78 1.04
C GLN A 35 -1.60 -1.58 0.09
N LEU A 36 -1.21 -1.72 -1.19
CA LEU A 36 -1.35 -0.68 -2.22
C LEU A 36 -2.82 -0.28 -2.42
N LEU A 37 -3.73 -1.25 -2.50
CA LEU A 37 -5.16 -0.97 -2.61
C LEU A 37 -5.69 -0.17 -1.41
N ILE A 38 -5.35 -0.57 -0.18
CA ILE A 38 -5.73 0.17 1.04
C ILE A 38 -5.25 1.63 0.91
N THR A 39 -4.00 1.84 0.51
CA THR A 39 -3.40 3.17 0.36
C THR A 39 -4.11 4.02 -0.70
N LEU A 40 -4.45 3.46 -1.86
CA LEU A 40 -5.17 4.20 -2.90
C LEU A 40 -6.57 4.61 -2.44
N TRP A 41 -7.24 3.77 -1.65
CA TRP A 41 -8.53 4.12 -1.04
C TRP A 41 -8.39 5.25 -0.02
N TYR A 42 -7.29 5.30 0.74
CA TYR A 42 -6.98 6.44 1.61
C TYR A 42 -6.74 7.72 0.81
N VAL A 43 -5.91 7.67 -0.23
CA VAL A 43 -5.56 8.84 -1.05
C VAL A 43 -6.78 9.42 -1.78
N ARG A 44 -7.75 8.58 -2.14
CA ARG A 44 -9.04 9.03 -2.69
C ARG A 44 -9.78 9.99 -1.74
N GLY A 45 -9.57 9.91 -0.43
CA GLY A 45 -10.02 10.91 0.55
C GLY A 45 -11.53 11.00 0.79
N THR A 46 -12.33 10.04 0.31
CA THR A 46 -13.81 10.09 0.37
C THR A 46 -14.40 9.30 1.52
N ASP A 47 -13.71 8.26 2.00
CA ASP A 47 -14.18 7.38 3.05
C ASP A 47 -13.39 7.62 4.36
N PRO A 48 -14.06 7.63 5.52
CA PRO A 48 -13.38 7.62 6.80
C PRO A 48 -12.54 6.34 6.97
N GLN A 49 -11.42 6.47 7.68
CA GLN A 49 -10.47 5.40 7.97
C GLN A 49 -11.12 4.09 8.42
N ARG A 50 -12.12 4.17 9.31
CA ARG A 50 -12.88 3.01 9.78
C ARG A 50 -13.57 2.25 8.65
N LYS A 51 -14.24 2.95 7.72
CA LYS A 51 -14.89 2.32 6.56
C LYS A 51 -13.88 1.65 5.62
N ILE A 52 -12.69 2.24 5.49
CA ILE A 52 -11.60 1.64 4.70
C ILE A 52 -11.13 0.34 5.37
N ALA A 53 -10.89 0.37 6.69
CA ALA A 53 -10.46 -0.80 7.45
C ALA A 53 -11.49 -1.94 7.35
N ASP A 54 -12.77 -1.63 7.56
CA ASP A 54 -13.89 -2.57 7.43
C ASP A 54 -13.96 -3.18 6.03
N ARG A 55 -13.80 -2.36 4.96
CA ARG A 55 -13.80 -2.82 3.55
C ARG A 55 -12.74 -3.89 3.28
N PHE A 56 -11.59 -3.80 3.92
CA PHE A 56 -10.47 -4.73 3.70
C PHE A 56 -10.36 -5.81 4.78
N GLY A 57 -11.27 -5.83 5.77
CA GLY A 57 -11.25 -6.80 6.87
C GLY A 57 -10.00 -6.70 7.73
N VAL A 58 -9.52 -5.49 7.99
CA VAL A 58 -8.32 -5.22 8.80
C VAL A 58 -8.66 -4.27 9.95
N SER A 59 -7.80 -4.16 10.97
CA SER A 59 -7.97 -3.09 11.96
C SER A 59 -7.63 -1.72 11.38
N GLU A 60 -8.16 -0.66 11.99
CA GLU A 60 -7.85 0.72 11.60
C GLU A 60 -6.35 1.02 11.68
N SER A 61 -5.67 0.51 12.71
CA SER A 61 -4.23 0.64 12.88
C SER A 61 -3.46 -0.05 11.75
N THR A 62 -3.86 -1.27 11.37
CA THR A 62 -3.26 -1.99 10.25
C THR A 62 -3.43 -1.23 8.94
N ALA A 63 -4.62 -0.64 8.71
CA ALA A 63 -4.87 0.15 7.52
C ALA A 63 -3.94 1.39 7.44
N VAL A 64 -3.69 2.06 8.57
CA VAL A 64 -2.71 3.17 8.66
C VAL A 64 -1.29 2.71 8.39
N VAL A 65 -0.86 1.59 8.97
CA VAL A 65 0.51 1.10 8.73
C VAL A 65 0.70 0.72 7.26
N CYS A 66 -0.30 0.12 6.61
CA CYS A 66 -0.25 -0.17 5.16
C CYS A 66 -0.08 1.12 4.35
N ARG A 67 -0.87 2.16 4.68
CA ARG A 67 -0.78 3.48 4.06
C ARG A 67 0.63 4.06 4.20
N ASP A 68 1.14 4.14 5.41
CA ASP A 68 2.41 4.80 5.70
C ASP A 68 3.59 4.09 5.03
N LYS A 69 3.58 2.74 5.02
CA LYS A 69 4.57 1.93 4.31
C LYS A 69 4.59 2.23 2.81
N ILE A 70 3.41 2.16 2.16
CA ILE A 70 3.32 2.35 0.72
C ILE A 70 3.66 3.80 0.34
N ILE A 71 3.16 4.80 1.08
CA ILE A 71 3.48 6.21 0.81
C ILE A 71 4.99 6.46 0.96
N SER A 72 5.62 5.92 2.00
CA SER A 72 7.06 6.11 2.21
C SER A 72 7.87 5.53 1.04
N ALA A 73 7.51 4.33 0.57
CA ALA A 73 8.15 3.71 -0.58
C ALA A 73 7.95 4.55 -1.87
N LEU A 74 6.73 5.02 -2.14
CA LEU A 74 6.43 5.86 -3.30
C LEU A 74 7.20 7.20 -3.27
N ILE A 75 7.38 7.80 -2.10
CA ILE A 75 8.21 9.01 -1.94
C ILE A 75 9.69 8.69 -2.21
N GLY A 76 10.16 7.53 -1.76
CA GLY A 76 11.50 7.02 -2.08
C GLY A 76 11.73 6.87 -3.58
N MET A 77 10.74 6.35 -4.32
CA MET A 77 10.82 6.23 -5.79
C MET A 77 11.07 7.58 -6.48
N ARG A 78 10.43 8.65 -6.00
CA ARG A 78 10.60 10.00 -6.57
C ARG A 78 12.06 10.49 -6.47
N GLN A 79 12.77 10.13 -5.40
CA GLN A 79 14.17 10.54 -5.20
C GLN A 79 15.11 9.85 -6.21
N ASN A 80 14.81 8.63 -6.64
CA ASN A 80 15.61 7.89 -7.62
C ASN A 80 15.38 8.35 -9.07
N ILE A 81 14.20 8.90 -9.38
CA ILE A 81 13.88 9.39 -10.74
C ILE A 81 14.52 10.77 -11.00
N SER A 82 14.70 11.60 -9.97
CA SER A 82 15.35 12.92 -10.08
C SER A 82 16.88 12.87 -10.15
N GLY A 83 17.48 11.68 -10.13
CA GLY A 83 18.93 11.46 -10.24
C GLY A 83 19.41 11.09 -11.64
N CYS A 84 18.56 11.18 -12.66
CA CYS A 84 18.91 11.00 -14.07
C CYS A 84 18.93 12.33 -14.82
#